data_AF-R7AQF8-F1
#
_entry.id   AF-R7AQF8-F1
#
_cell.length_a   1.000
_cell.length_b   1.000
_cell.length_c   1.000
_cell.angle_alpha   90.00
_cell.angle_beta   90.00
_cell.angle_gamma   90.00
#
_symmetry.space_group_name_H-M   'P 1'
#
loop_
_entity.id
_entity.type
_entity.pdbx_description
1 polymer ?
#
loop_
_entity_poly.entity_id
_entity_poly.type
_entity_poly.pdbx_seq_one_letter_code
_entity_poly.pdbx_strand_id
1 'polypeptide(L)'
;MVKKIEEYQGEDCEILFTMDTHYENYLETLEGKKLPVVHCQKGTQGWELCPEIAAFEGTRFEKPSFASLDLGRYVGGREYKSVELAGLCTDICVISNAMLIKAVLPGTPVKVDSSCCAGVTPESHKNALEAMKMCQIDVL
;
A
#
# COMPACT_ATOMS: atom_id res chain seq x y z
N MET A 1 -3.49 10.91 -6.77
CA MET A 1 -2.34 10.00 -6.89
C MET A 1 -1.25 10.56 -7.80
N VAL A 2 -1.41 10.65 -9.13
CA VAL A 2 -0.38 11.16 -10.07
C VAL A 2 0.28 12.47 -9.59
N LYS A 3 -0.53 13.50 -9.33
CA LYS A 3 -0.07 14.80 -8.78
C LYS A 3 0.78 14.66 -7.52
N LYS A 4 0.42 13.72 -6.63
CA LYS A 4 1.15 13.47 -5.40
C LYS A 4 2.50 12.82 -5.70
N ILE A 5 2.57 11.86 -6.62
CA ILE A 5 3.86 11.26 -7.00
C ILE A 5 4.78 12.33 -7.60
N GLU A 6 4.26 13.20 -8.48
CA GLU A 6 5.02 14.31 -9.07
C GLU A 6 5.57 15.27 -8.00
N GLU A 7 4.76 15.64 -7.02
CA GLU A 7 5.17 16.48 -5.87
C GLU A 7 6.35 15.85 -5.12
N TYR A 8 6.26 14.56 -4.77
CA TYR A 8 7.32 13.86 -4.02
C TYR A 8 8.59 13.63 -4.84
N GLN A 9 8.49 13.41 -6.15
CA GLN A 9 9.67 13.37 -7.03
C GLN A 9 10.40 14.71 -7.07
N GLY A 10 9.69 15.83 -6.99
CA GLY A 10 10.28 17.17 -6.89
C GLY A 10 11.02 17.43 -5.56
N GLU A 11 10.72 16.65 -4.51
CA GLU A 11 11.29 16.78 -3.17
C GLU A 11 12.42 15.79 -2.87
N ASP A 12 12.97 15.11 -3.88
CA ASP A 12 14.00 14.05 -3.73
C ASP A 12 13.54 12.91 -2.79
N CYS A 13 12.25 12.56 -2.87
CA CYS A 13 11.69 11.45 -2.12
C CYS A 13 11.83 10.12 -2.86
N GLU A 14 12.03 9.04 -2.11
CA GLU A 14 12.02 7.69 -2.66
C GLU A 14 10.57 7.24 -2.93
N ILE A 15 10.27 6.89 -4.19
CA ILE A 15 8.96 6.39 -4.60
C ILE A 15 8.95 4.86 -4.61
N LEU A 16 8.03 4.26 -3.85
CA LEU A 16 7.89 2.81 -3.69
C LEU A 16 6.47 2.38 -4.07
N PHE A 17 6.36 1.28 -4.82
CA PHE A 17 5.09 0.70 -5.25
C PHE A 17 4.93 -0.69 -4.68
N THR A 18 3.73 -1.03 -4.21
CA THR A 18 3.37 -2.42 -3.91
C THR A 18 2.36 -2.93 -4.92
N MET A 19 2.56 -4.14 -5.41
CA MET A 19 1.69 -4.79 -6.38
C MET A 19 1.17 -6.08 -5.78
N ASP A 20 -0.14 -6.15 -5.54
CA ASP A 20 -0.76 -7.41 -5.16
C ASP A 20 -0.52 -8.43 -6.28
N THR A 21 -0.02 -9.62 -5.95
CA THR A 21 0.49 -10.54 -6.96
C THR A 21 0.07 -11.96 -6.61
N HIS A 22 -0.90 -12.46 -7.37
CA HIS A 22 -1.46 -13.79 -7.21
C HIS A 22 -1.09 -14.70 -8.39
N TYR A 23 -1.18 -16.00 -8.15
CA TYR A 23 -0.84 -17.04 -9.13
C TYR A 23 -2.03 -17.97 -9.39
N GLU A 24 -1.86 -18.95 -10.28
CA GLU A 24 -2.93 -19.86 -10.70
C GLU A 24 -3.60 -20.60 -9.54
N ASN A 25 -2.86 -20.86 -8.45
CA ASN A 25 -3.37 -21.51 -7.25
C ASN A 25 -4.10 -20.56 -6.28
N TYR A 26 -4.46 -19.34 -6.68
CA TYR A 26 -5.09 -18.34 -5.81
C TYR A 26 -6.28 -18.90 -5.02
N LEU A 27 -7.18 -19.62 -5.68
CA LEU A 27 -8.39 -20.19 -5.05
C LEU A 27 -8.09 -21.27 -4.00
N GLU A 28 -6.87 -21.80 -3.96
CA GLU A 28 -6.42 -22.77 -2.95
C GLU A 28 -5.85 -22.10 -1.70
N THR A 29 -5.45 -20.82 -1.82
CA THR A 29 -4.91 -20.02 -0.71
C THR A 29 -5.98 -19.70 0.34
N LEU A 30 -5.55 -19.25 1.52
CA LEU A 30 -6.48 -18.80 2.56
C LEU A 30 -7.30 -17.58 2.09
N GLU A 31 -6.66 -16.68 1.36
CA GLU A 31 -7.32 -15.49 0.83
C GLU A 31 -8.35 -15.88 -0.22
N GLY A 32 -7.97 -16.68 -1.23
CA GLY A 32 -8.90 -17.10 -2.28
C GLY A 32 -10.06 -17.95 -1.79
N LYS A 33 -9.90 -18.67 -0.67
CA LYS A 33 -11.01 -19.36 0.01
C LYS A 33 -12.00 -18.40 0.67
N LYS A 34 -11.54 -17.23 1.13
CA LYS A 34 -12.37 -16.20 1.78
C LYS A 34 -12.90 -15.16 0.79
N LEU A 35 -12.18 -14.95 -0.31
CA LEU A 35 -12.50 -14.05 -1.41
C LEU A 35 -12.32 -14.84 -2.73
N PRO A 36 -13.33 -15.61 -3.17
CA PRO A 36 -13.23 -16.49 -4.33
C PRO A 36 -13.35 -15.72 -5.66
N VAL A 37 -12.55 -14.66 -5.81
CA VAL A 37 -12.50 -13.80 -7.00
C VAL A 37 -11.03 -13.67 -7.40
N VAL A 38 -10.67 -14.27 -8.53
CA VAL A 38 -9.32 -14.14 -9.09
C VAL A 38 -9.09 -12.67 -9.47
N HIS A 39 -8.02 -12.10 -8.94
CA HIS A 39 -7.60 -10.73 -9.20
C HIS A 39 -6.08 -10.64 -9.17
N CYS A 40 -5.53 -9.57 -9.73
CA CYS A 40 -4.10 -9.27 -9.72
C CYS A 40 -3.20 -10.49 -10.03
N GLN A 41 -3.62 -11.32 -11.00
CA GLN A 41 -2.89 -12.51 -11.41
C GLN A 41 -1.66 -12.10 -12.21
N LYS A 42 -0.48 -12.58 -11.81
CA LYS A 42 0.80 -12.18 -12.40
C LYS A 42 0.81 -12.36 -13.91
N GLY A 43 1.30 -11.34 -14.62
CA GLY A 43 1.40 -11.33 -16.09
C GLY A 43 0.10 -10.99 -16.81
N THR A 44 -0.99 -10.69 -16.10
CA THR A 44 -2.22 -10.18 -16.71
C THR A 44 -2.26 -8.65 -16.68
N GLN A 45 -3.03 -8.04 -17.58
CA GLN A 45 -3.21 -6.58 -17.59
C GLN A 45 -3.80 -6.06 -16.26
N GLY A 46 -4.66 -6.83 -15.59
CA GLY A 46 -5.25 -6.44 -14.30
C GLY A 46 -4.29 -6.51 -13.11
N TRP A 47 -3.08 -7.03 -13.30
CA TRP A 47 -2.00 -7.05 -12.30
C TRP A 47 -1.07 -5.83 -12.42
N GLU A 48 -0.99 -5.22 -13.59
CA GLU A 48 -0.13 -4.06 -13.83
C GLU A 48 -0.63 -2.82 -13.07
N LEU A 49 0.30 -1.93 -12.72
CA LEU A 49 -0.06 -0.58 -12.30
C LEU A 49 -0.79 0.13 -13.45
N CYS A 50 -1.78 0.98 -13.14
CA CYS A 50 -2.45 1.71 -14.20
C CYS A 50 -1.42 2.57 -14.99
N PRO A 51 -1.60 2.77 -16.31
CA PRO A 51 -0.56 3.35 -17.16
C PRO A 51 0.00 4.69 -16.65
N GLU A 52 -0.86 5.52 -16.07
CA GLU A 52 -0.50 6.82 -15.52
C GLU A 52 0.45 6.71 -14.32
N ILE A 53 0.36 5.62 -13.56
CA ILE A 53 1.22 5.35 -12.40
C ILE A 53 2.45 4.54 -12.82
N ALA A 54 2.28 3.59 -13.75
CA ALA A 54 3.37 2.76 -14.28
C ALA A 54 4.49 3.59 -14.94
N ALA A 55 4.16 4.77 -15.46
CA ALA A 55 5.10 5.70 -16.09
C ALA A 55 6.11 6.33 -15.12
N PHE A 56 5.86 6.31 -13.80
CA PHE A 56 6.79 6.86 -12.82
C PHE A 56 7.87 5.86 -12.44
N GLU A 57 9.12 6.31 -12.26
CA GLU A 57 10.18 5.47 -11.69
C GLU A 57 9.96 5.18 -10.19
N GLY A 58 10.51 4.06 -9.72
CA GLY A 58 10.41 3.64 -8.31
C GLY A 58 10.65 2.14 -8.08
N THR A 59 10.86 1.72 -6.85
CA THR A 59 11.03 0.29 -6.55
C THR A 59 9.66 -0.38 -6.46
N ARG A 60 9.50 -1.55 -7.10
CA ARG A 60 8.24 -2.30 -7.14
C ARG A 60 8.36 -3.56 -6.26
N PHE A 61 7.44 -3.72 -5.33
CA PHE A 61 7.34 -4.87 -4.46
C PHE A 61 6.08 -5.68 -4.78
N GLU A 62 6.28 -6.84 -5.40
CA GLU A 62 5.22 -7.84 -5.47
C GLU A 62 4.90 -8.33 -4.06
N LYS A 63 3.61 -8.47 -3.71
CA LYS A 63 3.18 -9.01 -2.43
C LYS A 63 2.13 -10.10 -2.64
N PRO A 64 2.22 -11.25 -1.94
CA PRO A 64 1.27 -12.35 -2.06
C PRO A 64 0.04 -12.18 -1.15
N SER A 65 -0.05 -11.08 -0.40
CA SER A 65 -1.13 -10.78 0.55
C SER A 65 -1.18 -9.27 0.83
N PHE A 66 -1.96 -8.81 1.81
CA PHE A 66 -2.32 -7.40 2.00
C PHE A 66 -1.12 -6.46 2.24
N ALA A 67 -0.24 -6.77 3.19
CA ALA A 67 1.01 -6.02 3.41
C ALA A 67 2.18 -6.65 2.64
N SER A 68 3.11 -5.81 2.17
CA SER A 68 4.35 -6.28 1.57
C SER A 68 5.43 -6.44 2.63
N LEU A 69 5.73 -7.69 3.00
CA LEU A 69 6.83 -7.97 3.93
C LEU A 69 8.19 -7.53 3.37
N ASP A 70 8.37 -7.63 2.05
CA ASP A 70 9.60 -7.20 1.39
C ASP A 70 9.75 -5.68 1.40
N LEU A 71 8.67 -4.92 1.24
CA LEU A 71 8.67 -3.47 1.52
C LEU A 71 9.09 -3.20 2.96
N GLY A 72 8.48 -3.89 3.93
CA GLY A 72 8.79 -3.70 5.35
C GLY A 72 10.27 -3.97 5.67
N ARG A 73 10.85 -5.03 5.10
CA ARG A 73 12.28 -5.33 5.22
C ARG A 73 13.15 -4.27 4.53
N TYR A 74 12.72 -3.79 3.37
CA TYR A 74 13.44 -2.80 2.59
C TYR A 74 13.55 -1.46 3.33
N VAL A 75 12.45 -0.98 3.91
CA VAL A 75 12.41 0.29 4.63
C VAL A 75 12.94 0.18 6.07
N GLY A 76 12.91 -1.01 6.67
CA GLY A 76 13.35 -1.25 8.04
C GLY A 76 14.82 -0.86 8.27
N GLY A 77 15.06 -0.06 9.31
CA GLY A 77 16.41 0.41 9.66
C GLY A 77 16.94 1.56 8.79
N ARG A 78 16.16 2.04 7.81
CA ARG A 78 16.47 3.27 7.08
C ARG A 78 16.00 4.51 7.84
N GLU A 79 16.63 5.65 7.55
CA GLU A 79 16.30 6.93 8.19
C GLU A 79 15.44 7.79 7.25
N TYR A 80 14.12 7.62 7.36
CA TYR A 80 13.16 8.49 6.67
C TYR A 80 12.68 9.61 7.61
N LYS A 81 12.52 10.82 7.07
CA LYS A 81 11.85 11.94 7.78
C LYS A 81 10.37 11.64 8.05
N SER A 82 9.71 11.02 7.08
CA SER A 82 8.35 10.47 7.20
C SER A 82 8.11 9.48 6.07
N VAL A 83 7.14 8.59 6.26
CA VAL A 83 6.61 7.74 5.19
C VAL A 83 5.15 8.09 4.99
N GLU A 84 4.74 8.32 3.74
CA GLU A 84 3.35 8.58 3.38
C GLU A 84 2.81 7.46 2.50
N LEU A 85 1.63 6.96 2.83
CA LEU A 85 0.92 5.95 2.05
C LEU A 85 -0.28 6.56 1.34
N ALA A 86 -0.51 6.07 0.13
CA ALA A 86 -1.70 6.27 -0.65
C ALA A 86 -1.99 5.01 -1.46
N GLY A 87 -3.26 4.75 -1.80
CA GLY A 87 -3.62 3.59 -2.64
C GLY A 87 -4.92 2.91 -2.22
N LEU A 88 -5.04 1.63 -2.59
CA LEU A 88 -6.28 0.85 -2.48
C LEU A 88 -6.04 -0.54 -1.86
N CYS A 89 -6.98 -1.11 -1.10
CA CYS A 89 -8.08 -0.41 -0.41
C CYS A 89 -7.59 0.11 0.95
N THR A 90 -8.19 1.20 1.44
CA THR A 90 -7.82 1.81 2.75
C THR A 90 -7.90 0.82 3.89
N ASP A 91 -8.98 0.05 3.91
CA ASP A 91 -9.37 -0.94 4.93
C ASP A 91 -8.73 -2.32 4.76
N ILE A 92 -7.83 -2.47 3.78
CA ILE A 92 -7.15 -3.74 3.49
C ILE A 92 -5.64 -3.52 3.37
N CYS A 93 -5.16 -3.13 2.19
CA CYS A 93 -3.74 -3.06 1.90
C CYS A 93 -3.09 -1.81 2.50
N VAL A 94 -3.77 -0.66 2.50
CA VAL A 94 -3.18 0.58 3.02
C VAL A 94 -2.99 0.48 4.53
N ILE A 95 -4.02 0.11 5.29
CA ILE A 95 -3.91 -0.10 6.73
C ILE A 95 -2.88 -1.18 7.08
N SER A 96 -2.85 -2.30 6.35
CA SER A 96 -1.89 -3.37 6.62
C SER A 96 -0.43 -2.91 6.40
N ASN A 97 -0.15 -2.18 5.32
CA ASN A 97 1.19 -1.63 5.09
C ASN A 97 1.52 -0.51 6.08
N ALA A 98 0.57 0.37 6.42
CA ALA A 98 0.82 1.44 7.39
C ALA A 98 1.19 0.88 8.77
N MET A 99 0.49 -0.15 9.24
CA MET A 99 0.81 -0.84 10.49
C MET A 99 2.15 -1.57 10.42
N LEU A 100 2.46 -2.23 9.30
CA LEU A 100 3.76 -2.88 9.10
C LEU A 100 4.90 -1.86 9.16
N ILE A 101 4.77 -0.74 8.43
CA ILE A 101 5.78 0.33 8.39
C ILE A 101 5.95 0.95 9.78
N LYS A 102 4.86 1.22 10.50
CA LYS A 102 4.90 1.71 11.89
C LYS A 102 5.65 0.75 12.81
N ALA A 103 5.51 -0.56 12.61
CA ALA A 103 6.21 -1.56 13.42
C ALA A 103 7.72 -1.61 13.12
N VAL A 104 8.13 -1.48 11.85
CA VAL A 104 9.56 -1.53 11.47
C VAL A 104 10.29 -0.19 11.61
N LEU A 105 9.56 0.93 11.64
CA LEU A 105 10.07 2.29 11.80
C LEU A 105 9.33 3.02 12.94
N PRO A 106 9.46 2.57 14.21
CA PRO A 106 8.64 3.08 15.31
C PRO A 106 8.79 4.59 15.59
N GLY A 107 9.98 5.14 15.31
CA GLY A 107 10.32 6.55 15.48
C GLY A 107 10.08 7.44 14.25
N THR A 108 9.62 6.88 13.13
CA THR A 108 9.35 7.64 11.90
C THR A 108 7.85 7.98 11.82
N PRO A 109 7.49 9.25 11.54
CA PRO A 109 6.10 9.61 11.24
C PRO A 109 5.58 8.82 10.03
N VAL A 110 4.46 8.11 10.24
CA VAL A 110 3.74 7.41 9.18
C VAL A 110 2.45 8.16 8.91
N LYS A 111 2.20 8.49 7.64
CA LYS A 111 1.07 9.30 7.20
C LYS A 111 0.24 8.53 6.18
N VAL A 112 -1.05 8.81 6.13
CA VAL A 112 -1.96 8.32 5.09
C VAL A 112 -2.76 9.50 4.56
N ASP A 113 -2.66 9.78 3.26
CA ASP A 113 -3.52 10.78 2.63
C ASP A 113 -4.87 10.15 2.29
N SER A 114 -5.90 10.55 3.04
CA SER A 114 -7.25 10.03 2.89
C SER A 114 -7.86 10.36 1.51
N SER A 115 -7.51 11.52 0.93
CA SER A 115 -7.98 11.96 -0.39
C SER A 115 -7.36 11.17 -1.55
N CYS A 116 -6.22 10.52 -1.30
CA CYS A 116 -5.55 9.62 -2.25
C CYS A 116 -5.79 8.13 -1.92
N CYS A 117 -6.81 7.83 -1.12
CA CYS A 117 -7.20 6.48 -0.73
C CYS A 117 -8.70 6.25 -0.96
N ALA A 118 -9.10 4.99 -1.15
CA ALA A 118 -10.50 4.60 -1.08
C ALA A 118 -10.62 3.22 -0.43
N GLY A 119 -11.61 3.03 0.44
CA GLY A 119 -11.93 1.73 1.01
C GLY A 119 -12.94 0.97 0.16
N VAL A 120 -13.21 -0.28 0.53
CA VAL A 120 -14.26 -1.10 -0.14
C VAL A 120 -15.63 -0.43 -0.04
N THR A 121 -15.90 0.23 1.09
CA THR A 121 -17.08 1.07 1.31
C THR A 121 -16.67 2.39 2.00
N PRO A 122 -17.49 3.45 1.93
CA PRO A 122 -17.21 4.68 2.68
C PRO A 122 -17.07 4.46 4.19
N GLU A 123 -17.85 3.52 4.75
CA GLU A 123 -17.81 3.18 6.17
C GLU A 123 -16.51 2.44 6.54
N SER A 124 -16.13 1.41 5.78
CA SER A 124 -14.89 0.67 6.03
C SER A 124 -13.65 1.55 5.84
N HIS A 125 -13.66 2.43 4.83
CA HIS A 125 -12.65 3.48 4.65
C HIS A 125 -12.48 4.31 5.93
N LYS A 126 -13.57 4.86 6.46
CA LYS A 126 -13.54 5.65 7.70
C LYS A 126 -13.04 4.83 8.89
N ASN A 127 -13.52 3.61 9.07
CA ASN A 127 -13.11 2.74 10.17
C ASN A 127 -11.61 2.45 10.14
N ALA A 128 -11.04 2.23 8.95
CA ALA A 128 -9.62 2.01 8.78
C ALA A 128 -8.78 3.25 9.12
N LEU A 129 -9.22 4.44 8.69
CA LEU A 129 -8.56 5.69 9.06
C LEU A 129 -8.57 5.93 10.57
N GLU A 130 -9.70 5.69 11.24
CA GLU A 130 -9.79 5.83 12.70
C GLU A 130 -8.92 4.81 13.44
N ALA A 131 -8.85 3.56 12.96
CA ALA A 131 -7.95 2.55 13.51
C ALA A 131 -6.47 2.96 13.36
N MET A 132 -6.09 3.56 12.23
CA MET A 132 -4.73 4.05 12.00
C MET A 132 -4.36 5.18 12.96
N LYS A 133 -5.27 6.12 13.22
CA LYS A 133 -5.04 7.21 14.21
C LYS A 133 -4.69 6.67 15.60
N MET A 134 -5.35 5.59 16.03
CA MET A 134 -5.05 4.95 17.32
C MET A 134 -3.62 4.41 17.41
N CYS A 135 -3.02 4.07 16.27
CA CYS A 135 -1.65 3.59 16.16
C CYS A 135 -0.64 4.72 15.89
N GLN A 136 -1.03 5.98 16.09
CA GLN A 136 -0.19 7.16 15.82
C GLN A 136 0.26 7.25 14.35
N ILE A 137 -0.62 6.84 13.44
CA ILE A 137 -0.48 7.10 12.01
C ILE A 137 -1.30 8.36 11.72
N ASP A 138 -0.65 9.37 11.15
CA ASP A 138 -1.28 10.64 10.84
C ASP A 138 -2.18 10.48 9.61
N VAL A 139 -3.45 10.89 9.71
CA VAL A 139 -4.37 10.92 8.57
C VAL A 139 -4.44 12.35 8.05
N LEU A 140 -4.04 12.54 6.79
CA LEU A 140 -4.08 13.81 6.05
C LEU A 140 -5.40 13.97 5.29
#